data_AF-A0A2M7TN00-F1
#
_entry.id   AF-A0A2M7TN00-F1
#
_cell.length_a   1.000
_cell.length_b   1.000
_cell.length_c   1.000
_cell.angle_alpha   90.00
_cell.angle_beta   90.00
_cell.angle_gamma   90.00
#
_symmetry.space_group_name_H-M   'P 1'
#
loop_
_entity.id
_entity.type
_entity.pdbx_description
1 polymer ?
#
loop_
_entity_poly.entity_id
_entity_poly.type
_entity_poly.pdbx_seq_one_letter_code
_entity_poly.pdbx_strand_id
1 'polypeptide(L)'
;STPTSIPWGLLDTADIFKEAAQQLTVSTNADGGYTVKIEENDQMGKNGVACAGNGGEGVNCIQDSTCSVSGCDESTGYNWTDAATYRGLGYSLQDFDGSDAAFVYNSNDPCTNSAGAGTFCAKQLADIAASETKATIMCGGGGDCSSNGPVNSKDIYVCYRIAISGTQPAGYYYNKVKYTATATF
;
A
#
# COMPACT_ATOMS: atom_id res chain seq x y z
N SER A 1 -19.42 -2.55 -6.53
CA SER A 1 -18.49 -3.63 -6.15
C SER A 1 -17.09 -3.08 -6.21
N THR A 2 -16.24 -3.41 -5.23
CA THR A 2 -14.82 -3.04 -5.27
C THR A 2 -14.12 -3.89 -6.34
N PRO A 3 -13.33 -3.29 -7.26
CA PRO A 3 -12.57 -4.05 -8.25
C PRO A 3 -11.69 -5.10 -7.56
N THR A 4 -11.61 -6.33 -8.05
CA THR A 4 -10.83 -7.40 -7.41
C THR A 4 -9.39 -7.47 -7.92
N SER A 5 -9.00 -6.58 -8.84
CA SER A 5 -7.67 -6.56 -9.45
C SER A 5 -7.28 -5.15 -9.85
N ILE A 6 -5.99 -4.85 -9.75
CA ILE A 6 -5.37 -3.62 -10.25
C ILE A 6 -4.61 -3.97 -11.54
N PRO A 7 -5.12 -3.63 -12.73
CA PRO A 7 -4.43 -3.91 -13.97
C PRO A 7 -3.37 -2.83 -14.23
N TRP A 8 -2.11 -3.14 -13.90
CA TRP A 8 -0.98 -2.24 -14.20
C TRP A 8 -0.75 -2.00 -15.69
N GLY A 9 -1.28 -2.89 -16.55
CA GLY A 9 -1.06 -2.83 -17.99
C GLY A 9 0.39 -3.14 -18.34
N LEU A 10 0.90 -2.50 -19.39
CA LEU A 10 2.30 -2.62 -19.81
C LEU A 10 3.17 -1.62 -19.02
N LEU A 11 4.17 -2.16 -18.33
CA LEU A 11 5.25 -1.40 -17.71
C LEU A 11 6.47 -1.48 -18.64
N ASP A 12 6.55 -0.59 -19.64
CA ASP A 12 7.58 -0.60 -20.70
C ASP A 12 8.69 0.45 -20.50
N THR A 13 8.47 1.40 -19.60
CA THR A 13 9.37 2.51 -19.38
C THR A 13 9.92 2.44 -17.97
N ALA A 14 11.24 2.34 -17.86
CA ALA A 14 11.94 2.36 -16.60
C ALA A 14 11.79 3.72 -15.90
N ASP A 15 11.86 3.72 -14.58
CA ASP A 15 11.99 4.93 -13.77
C ASP A 15 10.85 5.93 -14.00
N ILE A 16 9.63 5.40 -14.18
CA ILE A 16 8.39 6.16 -14.24
C ILE A 16 7.39 5.56 -13.25
N PHE A 17 6.79 6.42 -12.43
CA PHE A 17 5.67 6.02 -11.59
C PHE A 17 4.43 5.73 -12.43
N LYS A 18 3.80 4.59 -12.14
CA LYS A 18 2.43 4.28 -12.52
C LYS A 18 1.59 4.22 -11.27
N GLU A 19 0.38 4.75 -11.37
CA GLU A 19 -0.55 4.86 -10.25
C GLU A 19 -1.81 4.05 -10.50
N ALA A 20 -2.40 3.55 -9.44
CA ALA A 20 -3.76 3.00 -9.45
C ALA A 20 -4.45 3.33 -8.12
N ALA A 21 -5.78 3.28 -8.10
CA ALA A 21 -6.53 3.48 -6.87
C ALA A 21 -7.68 2.48 -6.76
N GLN A 22 -7.97 2.05 -5.53
CA GLN A 22 -9.09 1.18 -5.21
C GLN A 22 -9.89 1.80 -4.06
N GLN A 23 -11.21 1.88 -4.23
CA GLN A 23 -12.10 2.36 -3.18
C GLN A 23 -12.49 1.23 -2.23
N LEU A 24 -12.34 1.46 -0.94
CA LEU A 24 -12.86 0.61 0.12
C LEU A 24 -14.00 1.35 0.85
N THR A 25 -15.10 0.63 1.05
CA THR A 25 -16.26 1.12 1.80
C THR A 25 -16.53 0.19 2.97
N VAL A 26 -16.71 0.76 4.17
CA VAL A 26 -17.10 0.00 5.36
C VAL A 26 -18.41 0.52 5.93
N SER A 27 -19.29 -0.41 6.28
CA SER A 27 -20.48 -0.17 7.10
C SER A 27 -20.55 -1.26 8.17
N THR A 28 -20.78 -0.87 9.42
CA THR A 28 -20.91 -1.81 10.53
C THR A 28 -21.90 -1.29 11.57
N ASN A 29 -22.62 -2.20 12.22
CA ASN A 29 -23.48 -1.92 13.35
C ASN A 29 -22.82 -2.21 14.71
N ALA A 30 -21.52 -2.54 14.71
CA ALA A 30 -20.78 -2.88 15.91
C ALA A 30 -20.52 -1.63 16.76
N ASP A 31 -20.79 -1.70 18.06
CA ASP A 31 -20.67 -0.59 19.01
C ASP A 31 -19.22 -0.21 19.31
N GLY A 32 -18.29 -1.14 19.17
CA GLY A 32 -16.85 -0.92 19.19
C GLY A 32 -16.24 -0.52 17.84
N GLY A 33 -17.05 -0.30 16.79
CA GLY A 33 -16.57 0.13 15.47
C GLY A 33 -15.89 -0.97 14.66
N TYR A 34 -14.83 -0.59 13.92
CA TYR A 34 -14.14 -1.47 12.99
C TYR A 34 -12.67 -1.11 12.79
N THR A 35 -11.90 -2.07 12.27
CA THR A 35 -10.58 -1.86 11.68
C THR A 35 -10.48 -2.59 10.35
N VAL A 36 -9.75 -2.03 9.39
CA VAL A 36 -9.35 -2.70 8.15
C VAL A 36 -7.83 -2.76 8.12
N LYS A 37 -7.29 -3.96 7.92
CA LYS A 37 -5.86 -4.19 7.73
C LYS A 37 -5.55 -4.59 6.30
N ILE A 38 -4.39 -4.19 5.81
CA ILE A 38 -3.84 -4.55 4.51
C ILE A 38 -2.58 -5.41 4.69
N GLU A 39 -2.40 -6.37 3.78
CA GLU A 39 -1.20 -7.20 3.66
C GLU A 39 -1.10 -7.74 2.23
N GLU A 40 0.09 -8.15 1.81
CA GLU A 40 0.29 -8.92 0.59
C GLU A 40 0.74 -10.34 0.87
N ASN A 41 0.64 -11.22 -0.12
CA ASN A 41 1.10 -12.60 0.04
C ASN A 41 2.62 -12.76 -0.06
N ASP A 42 3.24 -11.93 -0.90
CA ASP A 42 4.66 -11.89 -1.31
C ASP A 42 4.80 -10.73 -2.32
N GLN A 43 6.03 -10.33 -2.66
CA GLN A 43 6.27 -9.38 -3.76
C GLN A 43 5.70 -9.88 -5.09
N MET A 44 5.61 -9.00 -6.09
CA MET A 44 5.09 -9.38 -7.41
C MET A 44 6.07 -10.30 -8.14
N GLY A 45 5.74 -11.58 -8.20
CA GLY A 45 6.54 -12.61 -8.85
C GLY A 45 6.28 -12.75 -10.34
N LYS A 46 7.35 -12.85 -11.14
CA LYS A 46 7.25 -13.16 -12.58
C LYS A 46 6.62 -14.55 -12.76
N ASN A 47 5.49 -14.61 -13.44
CA ASN A 47 4.69 -15.81 -13.65
C ASN A 47 4.33 -16.54 -12.33
N GLY A 48 4.30 -15.82 -11.20
CA GLY A 48 3.99 -16.38 -9.88
C GLY A 48 5.13 -17.09 -9.18
N VAL A 49 6.38 -16.81 -9.56
CA VAL A 49 7.56 -17.24 -8.77
C VAL A 49 7.51 -16.59 -7.37
N ALA A 50 7.90 -17.34 -6.34
CA ALA A 50 8.02 -16.81 -4.98
C ALA A 50 9.25 -15.89 -4.85
N CYS A 51 9.09 -14.76 -4.16
CA CYS A 51 10.10 -13.72 -4.01
C CYS A 51 10.86 -13.91 -2.70
N ALA A 52 11.82 -14.84 -2.69
CA ALA A 52 12.56 -15.18 -1.48
C ALA A 52 13.20 -13.95 -0.81
N GLY A 53 12.81 -13.68 0.45
CA GLY A 53 13.46 -12.71 1.35
C GLY A 53 13.37 -11.26 0.90
N ASN A 54 12.15 -10.77 0.62
CA ASN A 54 11.89 -9.45 0.03
C ASN A 54 12.52 -9.32 -1.36
N GLY A 55 12.27 -10.34 -2.20
CA GLY A 55 12.98 -10.56 -3.45
C GLY A 55 12.72 -9.48 -4.50
N GLY A 56 13.78 -9.02 -5.17
CA GLY A 56 13.70 -8.10 -6.30
C GLY A 56 14.05 -8.74 -7.65
N GLU A 57 14.58 -7.93 -8.55
CA GLU A 57 14.84 -8.31 -9.95
C GLU A 57 15.71 -9.55 -10.10
N GLY A 58 16.71 -9.72 -9.22
CA GLY A 58 17.64 -10.85 -9.23
C GLY A 58 16.99 -12.22 -9.03
N VAL A 59 15.76 -12.26 -8.49
CA VAL A 59 14.97 -13.48 -8.30
C VAL A 59 13.67 -13.47 -9.12
N ASN A 60 13.62 -12.65 -10.17
CA ASN A 60 12.45 -12.47 -11.05
C ASN A 60 11.22 -11.91 -10.33
N CYS A 61 11.43 -10.94 -9.45
CA CYS A 61 10.34 -10.23 -8.78
C CYS A 61 10.41 -8.73 -9.06
N ILE A 62 9.26 -8.05 -9.01
CA ILE A 62 9.22 -6.61 -8.77
C ILE A 62 9.11 -6.49 -7.25
N GLN A 63 10.17 -5.98 -6.63
CA GLN A 63 10.21 -5.77 -5.18
C GLN A 63 9.18 -4.76 -4.71
N ASP A 64 8.87 -4.76 -3.42
CA ASP A 64 8.34 -3.56 -2.77
C ASP A 64 9.43 -2.50 -2.67
N SER A 65 9.02 -1.24 -2.65
CA SER A 65 9.98 -0.16 -2.50
C SER A 65 10.51 -0.12 -1.07
N THR A 66 11.81 -0.32 -0.95
CA THR A 66 12.59 -0.13 0.29
C THR A 66 13.17 1.29 0.40
N CYS A 67 12.74 2.19 -0.48
CA CYS A 67 13.21 3.57 -0.58
C CYS A 67 14.74 3.68 -0.74
N SER A 68 15.32 2.78 -1.56
CA SER A 68 16.74 2.67 -1.98
C SER A 68 17.78 2.37 -0.90
N VAL A 69 17.70 2.98 0.28
CA VAL A 69 18.73 2.90 1.33
C VAL A 69 18.14 2.58 2.71
N SER A 70 17.18 1.65 2.76
CA SER A 70 16.49 1.19 3.98
C SER A 70 15.78 2.32 4.75
N GLY A 71 15.03 3.14 4.03
CA GLY A 71 14.28 4.24 4.65
C GLY A 71 12.84 3.85 5.00
N CYS A 72 12.19 3.07 4.14
CA CYS A 72 10.79 2.71 4.33
C CYS A 72 10.62 1.19 4.39
N ASP A 73 9.62 0.79 5.17
CA ASP A 73 9.19 -0.59 5.41
C ASP A 73 7.66 -0.58 5.60
N GLU A 74 7.05 -1.67 6.07
CA GLU A 74 5.59 -1.75 6.24
C GLU A 74 5.04 -0.83 7.35
N SER A 75 5.93 -0.28 8.18
CA SER A 75 5.63 0.65 9.27
C SER A 75 6.03 2.09 8.95
N THR A 76 7.16 2.29 8.29
CA THR A 76 7.80 3.59 8.02
C THR A 76 7.61 3.98 6.57
N GLY A 77 7.08 5.17 6.32
CA GLY A 77 6.89 5.70 4.97
C GLY A 77 7.95 6.73 4.58
N TYR A 78 8.01 7.00 3.29
CA TYR A 78 8.77 8.10 2.70
C TYR A 78 7.92 8.80 1.64
N ASN A 79 8.21 10.07 1.41
CA ASN A 79 7.69 10.85 0.31
C ASN A 79 8.41 10.46 -0.98
N TRP A 80 7.68 9.83 -1.91
CA TRP A 80 8.22 9.33 -3.17
C TRP A 80 8.24 10.43 -4.22
N THR A 81 9.40 11.05 -4.40
CA THR A 81 9.61 12.18 -5.32
C THR A 81 10.17 11.78 -6.68
N ASP A 82 10.88 10.65 -6.76
CA ASP A 82 11.64 10.23 -7.93
C ASP A 82 11.59 8.71 -8.15
N ALA A 83 11.17 8.28 -9.33
CA ALA A 83 10.92 6.87 -9.62
C ALA A 83 12.20 6.03 -9.79
N ALA A 84 13.35 6.64 -10.07
CA ALA A 84 14.62 5.91 -10.08
C ALA A 84 15.09 5.55 -8.65
N THR A 85 14.70 6.36 -7.67
CA THR A 85 15.02 6.17 -6.24
C THR A 85 14.00 5.26 -5.56
N TYR A 86 12.70 5.46 -5.80
CA TYR A 86 11.61 4.74 -5.14
C TYR A 86 10.99 3.67 -6.06
N ARG A 87 11.83 2.79 -6.59
CA ARG A 87 11.38 1.65 -7.42
C ARG A 87 10.68 0.59 -6.57
N GLY A 88 9.80 -0.16 -7.19
CA GLY A 88 9.00 -1.20 -6.56
C GLY A 88 7.55 -0.78 -6.36
N LEU A 89 6.78 -1.64 -5.70
CA LEU A 89 5.40 -1.40 -5.31
C LEU A 89 5.33 -0.70 -3.95
N GLY A 90 4.32 0.15 -3.77
CA GLY A 90 3.93 0.67 -2.46
C GLY A 90 2.56 1.30 -2.51
N TYR A 91 2.10 1.76 -1.36
CA TYR A 91 0.78 2.33 -1.22
C TYR A 91 0.73 3.57 -0.33
N SER A 92 -0.30 4.34 -0.58
CA SER A 92 -0.76 5.46 0.22
C SER A 92 -2.28 5.41 0.36
N LEU A 93 -2.85 6.34 1.11
CA LEU A 93 -4.27 6.40 1.38
C LEU A 93 -4.80 7.81 1.10
N GLN A 94 -6.10 7.90 0.83
CA GLN A 94 -6.81 9.16 0.72
C GLN A 94 -8.21 8.98 1.30
N ASP A 95 -8.59 9.87 2.21
CA ASP A 95 -9.98 9.94 2.66
C ASP A 95 -10.91 10.35 1.51
N PHE A 96 -12.04 9.65 1.37
CA PHE A 96 -13.11 10.04 0.45
C PHE A 96 -14.32 10.57 1.20
N ASP A 97 -14.78 9.81 2.21
CA ASP A 97 -15.81 10.25 3.16
C ASP A 97 -15.36 10.00 4.60
N GLY A 98 -15.20 11.09 5.35
CA GLY A 98 -14.68 11.09 6.72
C GLY A 98 -13.18 11.33 6.78
N SER A 99 -12.56 10.78 7.83
CA SER A 99 -11.14 10.91 8.12
C SER A 99 -10.60 9.60 8.68
N ASP A 100 -11.15 8.47 8.22
CA ASP A 100 -10.93 7.14 8.78
C ASP A 100 -9.65 6.48 8.23
N ALA A 101 -9.00 7.07 7.23
CA ALA A 101 -7.71 6.61 6.73
C ALA A 101 -6.63 6.71 7.82
N ALA A 102 -5.80 5.67 7.93
CA ALA A 102 -4.78 5.61 8.97
C ALA A 102 -3.64 6.65 8.79
N PHE A 103 -3.41 7.04 7.54
CA PHE A 103 -2.55 8.14 7.11
C PHE A 103 -3.08 8.64 5.77
N VAL A 104 -2.49 9.68 5.17
CA VAL A 104 -2.92 10.15 3.84
C VAL A 104 -1.72 10.49 2.97
N TYR A 105 -1.90 10.52 1.65
CA TYR A 105 -0.80 10.75 0.72
C TYR A 105 -0.01 12.03 0.93
N ASN A 106 -0.59 13.06 1.55
CA ASN A 106 0.06 14.33 1.79
C ASN A 106 0.40 14.58 3.27
N SER A 107 0.44 13.53 4.11
CA SER A 107 0.84 13.63 5.51
C SER A 107 2.34 13.51 5.72
N ASN A 108 2.83 14.08 6.84
CA ASN A 108 4.22 13.94 7.31
C ASN A 108 4.44 12.68 8.16
N ASP A 109 3.41 11.88 8.39
CA ASP A 109 3.44 10.62 9.12
C ASP A 109 2.61 9.62 8.30
N PRO A 110 3.14 8.45 7.89
CA PRO A 110 4.38 7.80 8.31
C PRO A 110 5.67 8.32 7.65
N CYS A 111 5.60 9.42 6.89
CA CYS A 111 6.73 9.84 6.05
C CYS A 111 7.81 10.66 6.75
N THR A 112 8.97 10.03 6.98
CA THR A 112 10.03 10.62 7.79
C THR A 112 10.98 11.56 7.04
N ASN A 113 11.00 11.52 5.70
CA ASN A 113 11.81 12.45 4.90
C ASN A 113 11.09 13.80 4.71
N SER A 114 11.86 14.89 4.68
CA SER A 114 11.34 16.26 4.62
C SER A 114 10.96 16.73 3.22
N ALA A 115 10.18 15.96 2.46
CA ALA A 115 9.57 16.50 1.26
C ALA A 115 8.42 17.44 1.63
N GLY A 116 8.18 18.48 0.82
CA GLY A 116 7.09 19.42 1.06
C GLY A 116 5.71 18.75 0.95
N ALA A 117 4.70 19.42 1.53
CA ALA A 117 3.30 19.01 1.43
C ALA A 117 2.87 18.77 -0.03
N GLY A 118 2.04 17.76 -0.26
CA GLY A 118 1.57 17.36 -1.60
C GLY A 118 2.49 16.37 -2.33
N THR A 119 3.58 15.93 -1.70
CA THR A 119 4.35 14.78 -2.17
C THR A 119 3.66 13.49 -1.74
N PHE A 120 3.69 12.44 -2.58
CA PHE A 120 3.06 11.16 -2.28
C PHE A 120 3.83 10.41 -1.18
N CYS A 121 3.34 10.54 0.03
CA CYS A 121 3.77 9.78 1.19
C CYS A 121 3.31 8.33 1.07
N ALA A 122 4.25 7.39 1.00
CA ALA A 122 3.95 5.98 0.78
C ALA A 122 4.89 5.06 1.56
N LYS A 123 4.42 3.82 1.75
CA LYS A 123 5.18 2.73 2.35
C LYS A 123 4.90 1.40 1.63
N GLN A 124 5.73 0.39 1.87
CA GLN A 124 5.47 -0.96 1.32
C GLN A 124 4.25 -1.60 1.99
N LEU A 125 3.65 -2.58 1.31
CA LEU A 125 2.68 -3.44 1.97
C LEU A 125 3.44 -4.42 2.87
N ALA A 126 2.74 -4.99 3.85
CA ALA A 126 3.33 -6.00 4.72
C ALA A 126 3.38 -7.35 3.99
N ASP A 127 4.58 -7.90 3.83
CA ASP A 127 4.84 -9.21 3.26
C ASP A 127 4.67 -10.33 4.31
N ILE A 128 3.62 -11.13 4.12
CA ILE A 128 3.32 -12.26 5.00
C ILE A 128 4.27 -13.44 4.79
N ALA A 129 4.88 -13.58 3.61
CA ALA A 129 5.93 -14.58 3.38
C ALA A 129 7.18 -14.28 4.24
N ALA A 130 7.46 -13.01 4.49
CA ALA A 130 8.51 -12.53 5.39
C ALA A 130 8.07 -12.36 6.87
N SER A 131 6.81 -12.69 7.20
CA SER A 131 6.23 -12.50 8.55
C SER A 131 6.19 -11.03 9.03
N GLU A 132 6.04 -10.08 8.10
CA GLU A 132 5.89 -8.66 8.42
C GLU A 132 4.52 -8.35 9.06
N THR A 133 4.41 -7.18 9.69
CA THR A 133 3.21 -6.81 10.44
C THR A 133 2.17 -6.12 9.57
N LYS A 134 0.99 -6.72 9.45
CA LYS A 134 -0.17 -6.13 8.74
C LYS A 134 -0.46 -4.71 9.20
N ALA A 135 -0.54 -3.77 8.27
CA ALA A 135 -0.83 -2.37 8.58
C ALA A 135 -2.35 -2.14 8.68
N THR A 136 -2.77 -1.41 9.72
CA THR A 136 -4.11 -0.81 9.74
C THR A 136 -4.17 0.31 8.70
N ILE A 137 -5.20 0.33 7.87
CA ILE A 137 -5.41 1.36 6.84
C ILE A 137 -6.70 2.15 7.03
N MET A 138 -7.66 1.60 7.77
CA MET A 138 -8.94 2.23 7.99
C MET A 138 -9.45 1.87 9.38
N CYS A 139 -9.88 2.85 10.16
CA CYS A 139 -10.56 2.61 11.43
C CYS A 139 -11.38 3.84 11.82
N GLY A 140 -12.39 3.62 12.67
CA GLY A 140 -13.18 4.72 13.19
C GLY A 140 -12.32 5.69 14.00
N GLY A 141 -12.43 6.99 13.72
CA GLY A 141 -11.73 8.05 14.46
C GLY A 141 -10.42 8.52 13.85
N GLY A 142 -10.08 7.99 12.67
CA GLY A 142 -8.83 8.29 11.97
C GLY A 142 -7.67 7.46 12.46
N GLY A 143 -6.44 7.88 12.16
CA GLY A 143 -5.24 7.08 12.36
C GLY A 143 -4.92 6.63 13.79
N ASP A 144 -5.62 7.16 14.80
CA ASP A 144 -5.51 6.69 16.20
C ASP A 144 -6.54 5.61 16.58
N CYS A 145 -7.46 5.27 15.65
CA CYS A 145 -8.57 4.34 15.84
C CYS A 145 -9.41 4.61 17.10
N SER A 146 -9.61 5.90 17.45
CA SER A 146 -10.26 6.30 18.69
C SER A 146 -11.79 6.36 18.65
N SER A 147 -12.43 6.38 17.47
CA SER A 147 -13.89 6.42 17.40
C SER A 147 -14.48 5.03 17.36
N ASN A 148 -15.16 4.72 18.46
CA ASN A 148 -15.88 3.49 18.69
C ASN A 148 -17.36 3.74 18.45
N GLY A 149 -17.95 3.05 17.47
CA GLY A 149 -19.37 3.12 17.22
C GLY A 149 -19.78 2.58 15.86
N PRO A 150 -21.09 2.35 15.67
CA PRO A 150 -21.63 2.00 14.37
C PRO A 150 -21.30 3.08 13.33
N VAL A 151 -20.94 2.64 12.13
CA VAL A 151 -20.74 3.54 10.98
C VAL A 151 -21.62 3.13 9.82
N ASN A 152 -22.20 4.12 9.16
CA ASN A 152 -22.97 3.94 7.94
C ASN A 152 -22.22 4.61 6.79
N SER A 153 -21.50 3.80 6.02
CA SER A 153 -20.68 4.20 4.87
C SER A 153 -19.50 5.10 5.26
N LYS A 154 -18.32 4.49 5.40
CA LYS A 154 -17.04 5.21 5.44
C LYS A 154 -16.17 4.74 4.29
N ASP A 155 -15.49 5.68 3.65
CA ASP A 155 -14.82 5.45 2.38
C ASP A 155 -13.40 6.02 2.35
N ILE A 156 -12.46 5.19 1.90
CA ILE A 156 -11.10 5.59 1.58
C ILE A 156 -10.71 5.09 0.19
N TYR A 157 -9.74 5.75 -0.43
CA TYR A 157 -8.97 5.18 -1.53
C TYR A 157 -7.65 4.62 -1.00
N VAL A 158 -7.34 3.39 -1.41
CA VAL A 158 -5.99 2.84 -1.35
C VAL A 158 -5.32 3.17 -2.67
N CYS A 159 -4.34 4.07 -2.62
CA CYS A 159 -3.60 4.58 -3.78
C CYS A 159 -2.30 3.80 -3.91
N TYR A 160 -2.14 3.06 -4.99
CA TYR A 160 -0.96 2.27 -5.28
C TYR A 160 -0.04 3.00 -6.23
N ARG A 161 1.26 2.86 -6.01
CA ARG A 161 2.30 3.36 -6.89
C ARG A 161 3.29 2.26 -7.20
N ILE A 162 3.69 2.13 -8.46
CA ILE A 162 4.71 1.19 -8.90
C ILE A 162 5.71 1.87 -9.84
N ALA A 163 6.98 1.48 -9.74
CA ALA A 163 8.02 1.80 -10.72
C ALA A 163 8.96 0.60 -10.89
N ILE A 164 9.48 0.40 -12.09
CA ILE A 164 10.43 -0.68 -12.42
C ILE A 164 11.76 -0.10 -12.91
N SER A 165 12.85 -0.84 -12.79
CA SER A 165 14.11 -0.43 -13.41
C SER A 165 14.20 -0.88 -14.88
N GLY A 166 15.23 -0.39 -15.58
CA GLY A 166 15.55 -0.83 -16.93
C GLY A 166 16.11 -2.26 -17.01
N THR A 167 16.43 -2.90 -15.89
CA THR A 167 16.93 -4.28 -15.82
C THR A 167 15.87 -5.28 -15.38
N GLN A 168 14.65 -4.84 -15.04
CA GLN A 168 13.54 -5.73 -14.71
C GLN A 168 13.29 -6.71 -15.87
N PRO A 169 13.39 -8.04 -15.63
CA PRO A 169 13.17 -9.01 -16.70
C PRO A 169 11.77 -8.89 -17.30
N ALA A 170 11.63 -8.89 -18.63
CA ALA A 170 10.31 -8.89 -19.26
C ALA A 170 9.48 -10.11 -18.83
N GLY A 171 8.19 -9.92 -18.55
CA GLY A 171 7.29 -10.99 -18.12
C GLY A 171 5.97 -10.49 -17.54
N TYR A 172 5.10 -11.43 -17.19
CA TYR A 172 3.88 -11.15 -16.47
C TYR A 172 4.14 -11.22 -14.97
N TYR A 173 3.79 -10.20 -14.21
CA TYR A 173 4.05 -10.09 -12.78
C TYR A 173 2.74 -9.92 -12.03
N TYR A 174 2.60 -10.60 -10.88
CA TYR A 174 1.42 -10.46 -10.04
C TYR A 174 1.71 -10.87 -8.59
N ASN A 175 0.96 -10.28 -7.68
CA ASN A 175 0.79 -10.69 -6.29
C ASN A 175 -0.70 -10.63 -5.94
N LYS A 176 -1.03 -10.80 -4.67
CA LYS A 176 -2.36 -10.68 -4.09
C LYS A 176 -2.28 -9.78 -2.86
N VAL A 177 -3.02 -8.68 -2.91
CA VAL A 177 -3.27 -7.84 -1.74
C VAL A 177 -4.56 -8.29 -1.07
N LYS A 178 -4.53 -8.43 0.25
CA LYS A 178 -5.67 -8.86 1.07
C LYS A 178 -6.05 -7.78 2.06
N TYR A 179 -7.35 -7.50 2.13
CA TYR A 179 -7.94 -6.65 3.15
C TYR A 179 -8.70 -7.48 4.16
N THR A 180 -8.45 -7.25 5.44
CA THR A 180 -9.17 -7.91 6.54
C THR A 180 -9.91 -6.86 7.34
N ALA A 181 -11.25 -6.83 7.20
CA ALA A 181 -12.12 -6.01 8.02
C ALA A 181 -12.51 -6.77 9.29
N THR A 182 -12.34 -6.14 10.45
CA THR A 182 -12.71 -6.70 11.76
C THR A 182 -13.64 -5.72 12.47
N ALA A 183 -14.84 -6.17 12.83
CA ALA A 183 -15.78 -5.43 13.65
C ALA A 183 -15.58 -5.75 15.13
N THR A 184 -15.83 -4.78 16.01
CA THR A 184 -15.75 -4.94 17.47
C THR A 184 -17.14 -4.73 18.07
N PHE A 185 -17.72 -5.77 18.68
CA PHE A 185 -19.05 -5.81 19.32
C PHE A 185 -18.95 -5.90 20.85
#